data_AF-A0A965QSG9-F1
#
_entry.id   AF-A0A965QSG9-F1
#
_cell.length_a   1.000
_cell.length_b   1.000
_cell.length_c   1.000
_cell.angle_alpha   90.00
_cell.angle_beta   90.00
_cell.angle_gamma   90.00
#
_symmetry.space_group_name_H-M   'P 1'
#
loop_
_entity.id
_entity.type
_entity.pdbx_description
1 polymer ?
#
loop_
_entity_poly.entity_id
_entity_poly.type
_entity_poly.pdbx_seq_one_letter_code
_entity_poly.pdbx_strand_id
1 'polypeptide(L)'
;MDTPPAQERSGTVSWLGFVPAALLAFLLVGLNLIVDDAAYDVSQLPRLLALLVLLAVVVPLLMFHPAAAGRLDTALLRQPVVGASAAYLVACLVSLLSAVNVSAGLTDVFRTLAAFLVLCVCCLTLPWDTRWRERFLQAAVAATAVWAAIGWGEVIAKLGLGLHDRRAFEAVTGLMSNVNLFAGFLVLLVPLCLCGAAVLSGRWRVAGGLAAAAAVALVAVLQSRAAWLALGAAAAGGAALLLGDWRRLGVP
;
A
#
# COMPACT_ATOMS: atom_id res chain seq x y z
N MET A 1 -28.45 -41.89 4.22
CA MET A 1 -28.26 -41.07 3.00
C MET A 1 -26.87 -40.52 3.10
N ASP A 2 -25.91 -41.23 2.54
CA ASP A 2 -24.51 -40.83 2.57
C ASP A 2 -24.33 -39.69 1.57
N THR A 3 -24.02 -38.50 2.07
CA THR A 3 -23.61 -37.38 1.24
C THR A 3 -22.30 -37.77 0.55
N PRO A 4 -22.26 -37.83 -0.78
CA PRO A 4 -21.04 -38.21 -1.48
C PRO A 4 -19.91 -37.24 -1.12
N PRO A 5 -18.68 -37.73 -0.93
CA PRO A 5 -17.54 -36.88 -0.60
C PRO A 5 -17.37 -35.82 -1.69
N ALA A 6 -17.24 -34.56 -1.27
CA ALA A 6 -17.05 -33.43 -2.16
C ALA A 6 -15.86 -33.72 -3.08
N GLN A 7 -16.15 -33.85 -4.37
CA GLN A 7 -15.17 -34.10 -5.42
C GLN A 7 -14.08 -33.03 -5.33
N GLU A 8 -12.87 -33.43 -4.92
CA GLU A 8 -11.67 -32.61 -5.01
C GLU A 8 -11.49 -32.21 -6.48
N ARG A 9 -11.88 -30.97 -6.81
CA ARG A 9 -11.69 -30.42 -8.15
C ARG A 9 -10.19 -30.41 -8.44
N SER A 10 -9.79 -31.29 -9.34
CA SER A 10 -8.42 -31.47 -9.81
C SER A 10 -7.78 -30.13 -10.22
N GLY A 11 -6.87 -29.64 -9.37
CA GLY A 11 -5.48 -29.31 -9.69
C GLY A 11 -5.14 -28.32 -10.80
N THR A 12 -6.09 -27.65 -11.46
CA THR A 12 -5.73 -26.54 -12.35
C THR A 12 -5.45 -25.31 -11.49
N VAL A 13 -4.17 -24.92 -11.43
CA VAL A 13 -3.76 -23.65 -10.83
C VAL A 13 -4.46 -22.54 -11.60
N SER A 14 -5.59 -22.08 -11.08
CA SER A 14 -6.36 -21.02 -11.71
C SER A 14 -5.52 -19.75 -11.68
N TRP A 15 -5.24 -19.18 -12.85
CA TRP A 15 -4.49 -17.93 -13.01
C TRP A 15 -5.04 -16.79 -12.14
N LEU A 16 -6.33 -16.84 -11.78
CA LEU A 16 -6.99 -15.93 -10.85
C LEU A 16 -6.30 -15.84 -9.48
N GLY A 17 -5.63 -16.91 -9.03
CA GLY A 17 -4.89 -16.92 -7.77
C GLY A 17 -3.62 -16.05 -7.78
N PHE A 18 -3.12 -15.67 -8.96
CA PHE A 18 -1.98 -14.76 -9.10
C PHE A 18 -2.39 -13.28 -9.17
N VAL A 19 -3.66 -13.00 -9.47
CA VAL A 19 -4.17 -11.63 -9.64
C VAL A 19 -3.89 -10.74 -8.41
N PRO A 20 -4.15 -11.18 -7.16
CA PRO A 20 -3.91 -10.32 -6.00
C PRO A 20 -2.41 -10.04 -5.79
N ALA A 21 -1.55 -11.03 -6.02
CA ALA A 21 -0.11 -10.87 -5.90
C ALA A 21 0.45 -9.92 -6.97
N ALA A 22 0.00 -10.05 -8.21
CA ALA A 22 0.37 -9.16 -9.30
C ALA A 22 -0.10 -7.73 -9.04
N LEU A 23 -1.33 -7.57 -8.54
CA LEU A 23 -1.88 -6.28 -8.15
C LEU A 23 -1.05 -5.63 -7.04
N LEU A 24 -0.72 -6.36 -5.97
CA LEU A 24 0.13 -5.84 -4.88
C LEU A 24 1.53 -5.46 -5.38
N ALA A 25 2.17 -6.30 -6.19
CA ALA A 25 3.49 -6.01 -6.75
C ALA A 25 3.46 -4.73 -7.61
N PHE A 26 2.43 -4.57 -8.44
CA PHE A 26 2.24 -3.34 -9.21
C PHE A 26 2.00 -2.14 -8.30
N LEU A 27 1.05 -2.20 -7.36
CA LEU A 27 0.69 -1.08 -6.50
C LEU A 27 1.85 -0.62 -5.60
N LEU A 28 2.61 -1.57 -5.03
CA LEU A 28 3.66 -1.26 -4.08
C LEU A 28 4.99 -0.90 -4.76
N VAL A 29 5.29 -1.48 -5.93
CA VAL A 29 6.57 -1.29 -6.63
C VAL A 29 6.33 -0.68 -8.01
N GLY A 30 5.64 -1.40 -8.89
CA GLY A 30 5.52 -1.03 -10.31
C GLY A 30 5.01 0.40 -10.55
N LEU A 31 3.98 0.82 -9.83
CA LEU A 31 3.36 2.13 -9.95
C LEU A 31 4.35 3.24 -9.63
N ASN A 32 5.14 3.09 -8.57
CA ASN A 32 6.08 4.11 -8.13
C ASN A 32 7.32 4.22 -9.03
N LEU A 33 7.56 3.26 -9.92
CA LEU A 33 8.59 3.33 -10.96
C LEU A 33 8.18 4.19 -12.17
N ILE A 34 6.89 4.55 -12.28
CA ILE A 34 6.38 5.37 -13.36
C ILE A 34 6.69 6.84 -13.04
N VAL A 35 7.50 7.45 -13.91
CA VAL A 35 7.96 8.84 -13.85
C VAL A 35 7.98 9.36 -15.29
N ASP A 36 7.53 10.61 -15.49
CA ASP A 36 7.58 11.29 -16.78
C ASP A 36 8.08 12.72 -16.58
N ASP A 37 9.33 12.98 -16.95
CA ASP A 37 9.97 14.29 -16.80
C ASP A 37 9.32 15.37 -17.68
N ALA A 38 8.54 14.99 -18.70
CA ALA A 38 7.80 15.93 -19.54
C ALA A 38 6.45 16.35 -18.93
N ALA A 39 5.96 15.63 -17.91
CA ALA A 39 4.69 15.94 -17.26
C ALA A 39 4.81 17.14 -16.31
N TYR A 40 3.73 17.93 -16.19
CA TYR A 40 3.66 19.06 -15.26
C TYR A 40 3.91 18.65 -13.80
N ASP A 41 3.32 17.51 -13.40
CA ASP A 41 3.73 16.79 -12.19
C ASP A 41 4.44 15.52 -12.63
N VAL A 42 5.77 15.54 -12.49
CA VAL A 42 6.71 14.51 -12.96
C VAL A 42 6.35 13.10 -12.48
N SER A 43 5.63 12.98 -11.36
CA SER A 43 5.34 11.66 -10.77
C SER A 43 3.88 11.40 -10.45
N GLN A 44 3.11 12.37 -9.95
CA GLN A 44 1.77 12.06 -9.43
C GLN A 44 0.75 11.82 -10.55
N LEU A 45 0.75 12.66 -11.59
CA LEU A 45 -0.19 12.54 -12.71
C LEU A 45 0.07 11.28 -13.55
N PRO A 46 1.32 10.95 -13.97
CA PRO A 46 1.60 9.71 -14.69
C PRO A 46 1.18 8.47 -13.91
N ARG A 47 1.44 8.45 -12.59
CA ARG A 47 1.03 7.35 -11.70
C ARG A 47 -0.47 7.25 -11.58
N LEU A 48 -1.16 8.37 -11.36
CA LEU A 48 -2.61 8.38 -11.25
C LEU A 48 -3.26 7.88 -12.54
N LEU A 49 -2.77 8.31 -13.70
CA LEU A 49 -3.25 7.83 -14.99
C LEU A 49 -3.01 6.33 -15.18
N ALA A 50 -1.79 5.84 -14.90
CA ALA A 50 -1.47 4.43 -14.99
C ALA A 50 -2.34 3.57 -14.05
N LEU A 51 -2.60 4.07 -12.84
CA LEU A 51 -3.48 3.41 -11.87
C LEU A 51 -4.93 3.37 -12.37
N LEU A 52 -5.44 4.47 -12.92
CA LEU A 52 -6.80 4.53 -13.48
C LEU A 52 -6.94 3.61 -14.70
N VAL A 53 -5.94 3.52 -15.57
CA VAL A 53 -5.91 2.58 -16.70
C VAL A 53 -5.93 1.14 -16.21
N LEU A 54 -5.09 0.80 -15.20
CA LEU A 54 -5.12 -0.52 -14.60
C LEU A 54 -6.51 -0.84 -14.03
N LEU A 55 -7.10 0.07 -13.27
CA LEU A 55 -8.43 -0.12 -12.66
C LEU A 55 -9.53 -0.25 -13.72
N ALA A 56 -9.44 0.51 -14.81
CA ALA A 56 -10.37 0.42 -15.94
C ALA A 56 -10.32 -0.94 -16.65
N VAL A 57 -9.21 -1.69 -16.54
CA VAL A 57 -9.09 -3.06 -17.04
C VAL A 57 -9.50 -4.08 -15.97
N VAL A 58 -8.97 -3.94 -14.76
CA VAL A 58 -9.16 -4.91 -13.67
C VAL A 58 -10.62 -4.96 -13.21
N VAL A 59 -11.29 -3.81 -13.03
CA VAL A 59 -12.66 -3.79 -12.52
C VAL A 59 -13.62 -4.51 -13.48
N PRO A 60 -13.67 -4.20 -14.79
CA PRO A 60 -14.48 -4.97 -15.74
C PRO A 60 -14.10 -6.44 -15.81
N LEU A 61 -12.80 -6.77 -15.78
CA LEU A 61 -12.35 -8.17 -15.78
C LEU A 61 -12.92 -8.94 -14.58
N LEU A 62 -12.91 -8.34 -13.39
CA LEU A 62 -13.47 -8.94 -12.18
C LEU A 62 -14.99 -9.08 -12.23
N MET A 63 -15.70 -8.09 -12.78
CA MET A 63 -17.16 -8.05 -12.84
C MET A 63 -17.75 -8.96 -13.93
N PHE A 64 -17.14 -8.98 -15.12
CA PHE A 64 -17.70 -9.65 -16.29
C PHE A 64 -17.13 -11.05 -16.53
N HIS A 65 -15.98 -11.40 -15.94
CA HIS A 65 -15.45 -12.76 -16.08
C HIS A 65 -16.18 -13.71 -15.12
N PRO A 66 -16.90 -14.74 -15.61
CA PRO A 66 -17.81 -15.54 -14.78
C PRO A 66 -17.11 -16.27 -13.62
N ALA A 67 -15.89 -16.75 -13.86
CA ALA A 67 -15.10 -17.41 -12.81
C ALA A 67 -14.58 -16.45 -11.73
N ALA A 68 -14.40 -15.17 -12.06
CA ALA A 68 -14.00 -14.15 -11.10
C ALA A 68 -15.23 -13.68 -10.31
N ALA A 69 -16.31 -13.33 -11.00
CA ALA A 69 -17.57 -12.88 -10.43
C ALA A 69 -18.14 -13.87 -9.40
N GLY A 70 -18.10 -15.16 -9.69
CA GLY A 70 -18.56 -16.21 -8.77
C GLY A 70 -17.73 -16.37 -7.48
N ARG A 71 -16.56 -15.71 -7.38
CA ARG A 71 -15.70 -15.72 -6.19
C ARG A 71 -15.76 -14.41 -5.39
N LEU A 72 -16.51 -13.42 -5.85
CA LEU A 72 -16.58 -12.13 -5.18
C LEU A 72 -17.48 -12.22 -3.96
N ASP A 73 -16.90 -11.96 -2.78
CA ASP A 73 -17.66 -11.80 -1.55
C ASP A 73 -17.99 -10.32 -1.32
N THR A 74 -19.21 -9.92 -1.70
CA THR A 74 -19.68 -8.53 -1.54
C THR A 74 -19.95 -8.16 -0.08
N ALA A 75 -19.98 -9.12 0.86
CA ALA A 75 -20.09 -8.81 2.28
C ALA A 75 -18.89 -7.98 2.77
N LEU A 76 -17.71 -8.14 2.15
CA LEU A 76 -16.51 -7.37 2.47
C LEU A 76 -16.64 -5.88 2.11
N LEU A 77 -17.51 -5.53 1.15
CA LEU A 77 -17.78 -4.12 0.82
C LEU A 77 -18.63 -3.41 1.89
N ARG A 78 -19.24 -4.16 2.82
CA ARG A 78 -20.00 -3.62 3.95
C ARG A 78 -19.12 -3.28 5.15
N GLN A 79 -17.81 -3.52 5.07
CA GLN A 79 -16.89 -3.20 6.15
C GLN A 79 -16.86 -1.69 6.41
N PRO A 80 -16.81 -1.23 7.68
CA PRO A 80 -16.83 0.19 8.03
C PRO A 80 -15.75 1.02 7.33
N VAL A 81 -14.58 0.43 7.07
CA VAL A 81 -13.48 1.10 6.35
C VAL A 81 -13.84 1.45 4.91
N VAL A 82 -14.59 0.59 4.22
CA VAL A 82 -15.07 0.84 2.86
C VAL A 82 -16.13 1.93 2.88
N GLY A 83 -17.06 1.88 3.85
CA GLY A 83 -18.06 2.92 4.06
C GLY A 83 -17.45 4.29 4.36
N ALA A 84 -16.45 4.36 5.25
CA ALA A 84 -15.73 5.58 5.56
C ALA A 84 -14.98 6.14 4.34
N SER A 85 -14.35 5.26 3.55
CA SER A 85 -13.66 5.67 2.31
C SER A 85 -14.64 6.19 1.25
N ALA A 86 -15.82 5.56 1.12
CA ALA A 86 -16.89 6.05 0.24
C ALA A 86 -17.44 7.42 0.70
N ALA A 87 -17.65 7.60 2.00
CA ALA A 87 -18.07 8.88 2.56
C ALA A 87 -17.02 9.98 2.30
N TYR A 88 -15.74 9.66 2.43
CA TYR A 88 -14.65 10.57 2.10
C TYR A 88 -14.63 10.95 0.61
N LEU A 89 -14.84 9.98 -0.30
CA LEU A 89 -14.99 10.25 -1.73
C LEU A 89 -16.17 11.19 -2.01
N VAL A 90 -17.32 10.96 -1.38
CA VAL A 90 -18.48 11.85 -1.49
C VAL A 90 -18.15 13.25 -0.98
N ALA A 91 -17.44 13.37 0.14
CA ALA A 91 -16.99 14.66 0.66
C ALA A 91 -16.08 15.39 -0.34
N CYS A 92 -15.15 14.70 -1.00
CA CYS A 92 -14.33 15.28 -2.07
C CYS A 92 -15.17 15.76 -3.26
N LEU A 93 -16.18 14.98 -3.68
CA LEU A 93 -17.09 15.36 -4.77
C LEU A 93 -17.93 16.59 -4.42
N VAL A 94 -18.43 16.68 -3.18
CA VAL A 94 -19.17 17.86 -2.70
C VAL A 94 -18.24 19.07 -2.60
N SER A 95 -17.03 18.89 -2.09
CA SER A 95 -16.04 19.97 -2.00
C SER A 95 -15.68 20.56 -3.37
N LEU A 96 -15.69 19.74 -4.43
CA LEU A 96 -15.43 20.19 -5.80
C LEU A 96 -16.42 21.26 -6.27
N LEU A 97 -17.68 21.22 -5.81
CA LEU A 97 -18.70 22.22 -6.16
C LEU A 97 -18.34 23.63 -5.66
N SER A 98 -17.47 23.72 -4.65
CA SER A 98 -17.01 24.97 -4.05
C SER A 98 -15.53 25.28 -4.36
N ALA A 99 -14.89 24.50 -5.22
CA ALA A 99 -13.46 24.62 -5.47
C ALA A 99 -13.14 25.86 -6.32
N VAL A 100 -12.34 26.77 -5.76
CA VAL A 100 -11.80 27.93 -6.50
C VAL A 100 -10.85 27.47 -7.62
N ASN A 101 -10.10 26.39 -7.38
CA ASN A 101 -9.26 25.75 -8.39
C ASN A 101 -9.85 24.39 -8.77
N VAL A 102 -10.64 24.39 -9.85
CA VAL A 102 -11.33 23.20 -10.36
C VAL A 102 -10.35 22.10 -10.77
N SER A 103 -9.18 22.45 -11.32
CA SER A 103 -8.17 21.47 -11.77
C SER A 103 -7.56 20.70 -10.59
N ALA A 104 -7.19 21.43 -9.52
CA ALA A 104 -6.70 20.80 -8.29
C ALA A 104 -7.80 19.94 -7.63
N GLY A 105 -9.03 20.46 -7.55
CA GLY A 105 -10.16 19.71 -7.01
C GLY A 105 -10.47 18.43 -7.78
N LEU A 106 -10.43 18.45 -9.11
CA LEU A 106 -10.61 17.26 -9.94
C LEU A 106 -9.50 16.23 -9.70
N THR A 107 -8.25 16.69 -9.59
CA THR A 107 -7.11 15.80 -9.30
C THR A 107 -7.28 15.09 -7.96
N ASP A 108 -7.71 15.81 -6.93
CA ASP A 108 -8.01 15.22 -5.62
C ASP A 108 -9.16 14.20 -5.69
N VAL A 109 -10.25 14.51 -6.41
CA VAL A 109 -11.37 13.58 -6.62
C VAL A 109 -10.89 12.30 -7.32
N PHE A 110 -10.13 12.40 -8.40
CA PHE A 110 -9.62 11.23 -9.12
C PHE A 110 -8.66 10.40 -8.28
N ARG A 111 -7.78 11.04 -7.49
CA ARG A 111 -6.90 10.34 -6.55
C ARG A 111 -7.71 9.57 -5.50
N THR A 112 -8.72 10.21 -4.90
CA THR A 112 -9.59 9.59 -3.90
C THR A 112 -10.44 8.47 -4.51
N LEU A 113 -10.94 8.65 -5.73
CA LEU A 113 -11.66 7.61 -6.46
C LEU A 113 -10.75 6.40 -6.74
N ALA A 114 -9.53 6.63 -7.23
CA ALA A 114 -8.58 5.56 -7.49
C ALA A 114 -8.23 4.79 -6.20
N ALA A 115 -7.99 5.49 -5.08
CA ALA A 115 -7.75 4.87 -3.78
C ALA A 115 -8.95 4.02 -3.30
N PHE A 116 -10.17 4.55 -3.44
CA PHE A 116 -11.40 3.84 -3.11
C PHE A 116 -11.56 2.56 -3.96
N LEU A 117 -11.35 2.65 -5.27
CA LEU A 117 -11.43 1.50 -6.17
C LEU A 117 -10.35 0.46 -5.86
N VAL A 118 -9.10 0.88 -5.60
CA VAL A 118 -8.04 -0.03 -5.15
C VAL A 118 -8.43 -0.76 -3.86
N LEU A 119 -8.98 -0.05 -2.87
CA LEU A 119 -9.46 -0.66 -1.63
C LEU A 119 -10.52 -1.73 -1.92
N CYS A 120 -11.54 -1.40 -2.71
CA CYS A 120 -12.60 -2.33 -3.09
C CYS A 120 -12.03 -3.56 -3.83
N VAL A 121 -11.16 -3.35 -4.81
CA VAL A 121 -10.51 -4.44 -5.57
C VAL A 121 -9.68 -5.32 -4.63
N CYS A 122 -8.89 -4.73 -3.73
CA CYS A 122 -8.09 -5.49 -2.77
C CYS A 122 -8.98 -6.31 -1.81
N CYS A 123 -10.02 -5.71 -1.25
CA CYS A 123 -10.98 -6.40 -0.38
C CYS A 123 -11.63 -7.59 -1.09
N LEU A 124 -11.98 -7.44 -2.37
CA LEU A 124 -12.66 -8.49 -3.13
C LEU A 124 -11.72 -9.59 -3.64
N THR A 125 -10.46 -9.27 -3.94
CA THR A 125 -9.53 -10.19 -4.60
C THR A 125 -8.54 -10.86 -3.65
N LEU A 126 -8.09 -10.18 -2.58
CA LEU A 126 -7.14 -10.79 -1.64
C LEU A 126 -7.65 -12.13 -1.06
N PRO A 127 -8.92 -12.26 -0.61
CA PRO A 127 -9.42 -13.52 -0.04
C PRO A 127 -9.43 -14.72 -1.00
N TRP A 128 -9.18 -14.53 -2.29
CA TRP A 128 -9.07 -15.63 -3.25
C TRP A 128 -7.86 -16.53 -3.00
N ASP A 129 -6.86 -16.01 -2.28
CA ASP A 129 -5.73 -16.78 -1.81
C ASP A 129 -5.89 -17.11 -0.33
N THR A 130 -5.88 -18.38 0.05
CA THR A 130 -5.98 -18.80 1.45
C THR A 130 -4.83 -18.28 2.32
N ARG A 131 -3.69 -17.95 1.70
CA ARG A 131 -2.51 -17.37 2.37
C ARG A 131 -2.36 -15.87 2.11
N TRP A 132 -3.43 -15.17 1.72
CA TRP A 132 -3.35 -13.76 1.32
C TRP A 132 -2.73 -12.85 2.40
N ARG A 133 -2.98 -13.11 3.68
CA ARG A 133 -2.41 -12.34 4.80
C ARG A 133 -0.89 -12.46 4.81
N GLU A 134 -0.40 -13.69 4.65
CA GLU A 134 1.04 -13.98 4.59
C GLU A 134 1.66 -13.31 3.35
N ARG A 135 1.04 -13.49 2.17
CA ARG A 135 1.54 -12.91 0.91
C ARG A 135 1.50 -11.39 0.91
N PHE A 136 0.49 -10.78 1.53
CA PHE A 136 0.41 -9.33 1.69
C PHE A 136 1.57 -8.79 2.53
N LEU A 137 1.87 -9.43 3.67
CA LEU A 137 3.02 -9.05 4.49
C LEU A 137 4.35 -9.29 3.78
N GLN A 138 4.49 -10.42 3.06
CA GLN A 138 5.68 -10.69 2.22
C GLN A 138 5.87 -9.62 1.13
N ALA A 139 4.78 -9.21 0.47
CA ALA A 139 4.80 -8.15 -0.53
C ALA A 139 5.18 -6.79 0.08
N ALA A 140 4.67 -6.46 1.26
CA ALA A 140 5.05 -5.24 1.97
C ALA A 140 6.54 -5.26 2.34
N VAL A 141 7.05 -6.35 2.91
CA VAL A 141 8.48 -6.52 3.23
C VAL A 141 9.36 -6.40 1.99
N ALA A 142 8.99 -7.08 0.90
CA ALA A 142 9.73 -7.02 -0.36
C ALA A 142 9.73 -5.61 -0.94
N ALA A 143 8.59 -4.92 -0.95
CA ALA A 143 8.49 -3.55 -1.41
C ALA A 143 9.35 -2.61 -0.55
N THR A 144 9.28 -2.70 0.78
CA THR A 144 10.12 -1.89 1.67
C THR A 144 11.60 -2.13 1.43
N ALA A 145 12.02 -3.39 1.22
CA ALA A 145 13.41 -3.70 0.91
C ALA A 145 13.85 -3.04 -0.42
N VAL A 146 13.03 -3.13 -1.48
CA VAL A 146 13.31 -2.48 -2.77
C VAL A 146 13.43 -0.96 -2.61
N TRP A 147 12.47 -0.32 -1.96
CA TRP A 147 12.46 1.13 -1.80
C TRP A 147 13.55 1.63 -0.87
N ALA A 148 13.85 0.92 0.21
CA ALA A 148 14.99 1.23 1.07
C ALA A 148 16.31 1.10 0.30
N ALA A 149 16.47 0.06 -0.53
CA ALA A 149 17.67 -0.10 -1.37
C ALA A 149 17.83 1.04 -2.38
N ILE A 150 16.75 1.45 -3.06
CA ILE A 150 16.76 2.61 -3.97
C ILE A 150 17.15 3.88 -3.20
N GLY A 151 16.52 4.15 -2.06
CA GLY A 151 16.78 5.37 -1.29
C GLY A 151 18.20 5.42 -0.72
N TRP A 152 18.71 4.32 -0.16
CA TRP A 152 20.10 4.23 0.28
C TRP A 152 21.08 4.37 -0.88
N GLY A 153 20.77 3.76 -2.03
CA GLY A 153 21.55 3.91 -3.27
C GLY A 153 21.64 5.38 -3.70
N GLU A 154 20.52 6.11 -3.68
CA GLU A 154 20.51 7.55 -3.99
C GLU A 154 21.31 8.38 -2.97
N VAL A 155 21.18 8.09 -1.67
CA VAL A 155 21.96 8.77 -0.62
C VAL A 155 23.47 8.59 -0.89
N ILE A 156 23.91 7.36 -1.12
CA ILE A 156 25.33 7.06 -1.34
C ILE A 156 25.81 7.71 -2.64
N ALA A 157 25.04 7.64 -3.72
CA ALA A 157 25.44 8.16 -5.03
C ALA A 157 25.52 9.70 -5.06
N LYS A 158 24.59 10.39 -4.38
CA LYS A 158 24.48 11.86 -4.44
C LYS A 158 25.26 12.56 -3.33
N LEU A 159 25.33 11.97 -2.14
CA LEU A 159 25.87 12.62 -0.93
C LEU A 159 27.12 11.92 -0.41
N GLY A 160 27.31 10.64 -0.71
CA GLY A 160 28.36 9.82 -0.13
C GLY A 160 28.02 9.35 1.28
N LEU A 161 29.04 9.01 2.06
CA LEU A 161 28.91 8.62 3.47
C LEU A 161 29.28 9.82 4.34
N GLY A 162 28.33 10.32 5.13
CA GLY A 162 28.58 11.46 6.02
C GLY A 162 27.34 12.05 6.66
N LEU A 163 27.56 13.05 7.52
CA LEU A 163 26.50 13.93 8.02
C LEU A 163 26.36 15.10 7.05
N HIS A 164 25.15 15.26 6.49
CA HIS A 164 24.84 16.32 5.55
C HIS A 164 23.72 17.20 6.09
N ASP A 165 23.71 18.45 5.63
CA ASP A 165 22.60 19.35 5.91
C ASP A 165 21.30 18.84 5.27
N ARG A 166 20.18 19.13 5.92
CA ARG A 166 18.84 18.74 5.46
C ARG A 166 18.57 19.10 3.99
N ARG A 167 19.05 20.26 3.52
CA ARG A 167 18.87 20.71 2.14
C ARG A 167 19.49 19.76 1.13
N ALA A 168 20.60 19.10 1.50
CA ALA A 168 21.25 18.13 0.63
C ALA A 168 20.37 16.87 0.42
N PHE A 169 19.60 16.47 1.43
CA PHE A 169 18.67 15.35 1.35
C PHE A 169 17.41 15.64 0.54
N GLU A 170 17.10 16.90 0.21
CA GLU A 170 15.97 17.23 -0.69
C GLU A 170 16.19 16.71 -2.10
N ALA A 171 17.45 16.45 -2.48
CA ALA A 171 17.80 15.81 -3.75
C ALA A 171 17.53 14.29 -3.75
N VAL A 172 17.32 13.67 -2.59
CA VAL A 172 17.01 12.23 -2.47
C VAL A 172 15.50 12.06 -2.53
N THR A 173 15.03 11.71 -3.70
CA THR A 173 13.61 11.60 -4.03
C THR A 173 13.12 10.17 -4.00
N GLY A 174 14.00 9.18 -4.13
CA GLY A 174 13.61 7.76 -4.18
C GLY A 174 12.63 7.52 -5.33
N LEU A 175 12.87 8.21 -6.46
CA LEU A 175 11.95 8.35 -7.60
C LEU A 175 10.59 9.00 -7.30
N MET A 176 10.30 9.44 -6.08
CA MET A 176 9.08 10.17 -5.74
C MET A 176 9.38 11.68 -5.74
N SER A 177 8.58 12.51 -6.39
CA SER A 177 8.86 13.95 -6.62
C SER A 177 9.26 14.79 -5.39
N ASN A 178 9.12 14.25 -4.18
CA ASN A 178 9.52 14.90 -2.94
C ASN A 178 10.03 13.90 -1.90
N VAL A 179 11.11 14.26 -1.19
CA VAL A 179 11.69 13.48 -0.07
C VAL A 179 10.66 13.14 1.02
N ASN A 180 9.70 14.03 1.29
CA ASN A 180 8.65 13.79 2.29
C ASN A 180 7.63 12.75 1.81
N LEU A 181 7.33 12.70 0.52
CA LEU A 181 6.45 11.66 -0.04
C LEU A 181 7.12 10.30 0.07
N PHE A 182 8.40 10.23 -0.27
CA PHE A 182 9.20 9.01 -0.13
C PHE A 182 9.31 8.55 1.32
N ALA A 183 9.66 9.45 2.25
CA ALA A 183 9.72 9.13 3.67
C ALA A 183 8.36 8.73 4.24
N GLY A 184 7.28 9.41 3.83
CA GLY A 184 5.91 9.05 4.22
C GLY A 184 5.50 7.67 3.73
N PHE A 185 5.86 7.31 2.49
CA PHE A 185 5.63 5.98 1.92
C PHE A 185 6.39 4.89 2.70
N LEU A 186 7.67 5.11 3.02
CA LEU A 186 8.43 4.17 3.85
C LEU A 186 7.80 4.00 5.23
N VAL A 187 7.39 5.09 5.89
CA VAL A 187 6.71 5.04 7.20
C VAL A 187 5.41 4.24 7.14
N LEU A 188 4.63 4.35 6.05
CA LEU A 188 3.42 3.56 5.88
C LEU A 188 3.70 2.05 5.87
N LEU A 189 4.84 1.63 5.32
CA LEU A 189 5.20 0.22 5.21
C LEU A 189 5.89 -0.34 6.47
N VAL A 190 6.48 0.50 7.32
CA VAL A 190 7.18 0.06 8.54
C VAL A 190 6.28 -0.79 9.46
N PRO A 191 5.05 -0.37 9.82
CA PRO A 191 4.16 -1.20 10.64
C PRO A 191 3.87 -2.56 10.01
N LEU A 192 3.73 -2.63 8.68
CA LEU A 192 3.51 -3.89 7.96
C LEU A 192 4.74 -4.79 8.01
N CYS A 193 5.95 -4.22 7.90
CA CYS A 193 7.19 -4.98 8.04
C CYS A 193 7.40 -5.50 9.47
N LEU A 194 7.08 -4.70 10.49
CA LEU A 194 7.13 -5.13 11.89
C LEU A 194 6.11 -6.24 12.17
N CYS A 195 4.89 -6.11 11.64
CA CYS A 195 3.88 -7.18 11.67
C CYS A 195 4.40 -8.44 10.96
N GLY A 196 5.05 -8.27 9.79
CA GLY A 196 5.72 -9.35 9.07
C GLY A 196 6.80 -10.04 9.91
N ALA A 197 7.63 -9.28 10.63
CA ALA A 197 8.63 -9.84 11.53
C ALA A 197 7.99 -10.63 12.69
N ALA A 198 6.88 -10.15 13.24
CA ALA A 198 6.18 -10.84 14.33
C ALA A 198 5.47 -12.13 13.86
N VAL A 199 4.75 -12.07 12.73
CA VAL A 199 3.81 -13.12 12.30
C VAL A 199 4.45 -14.12 11.32
N LEU A 200 5.33 -13.69 10.42
CA LEU A 200 5.96 -14.58 9.44
C LEU A 200 7.01 -15.47 10.12
N SER A 201 7.39 -16.55 9.43
CA SER A 201 8.37 -17.53 9.91
C SER A 201 9.65 -17.54 9.06
N GLY A 202 10.71 -18.15 9.61
CA GLY A 202 11.98 -18.39 8.90
C GLY A 202 12.64 -17.11 8.36
N ARG A 203 13.02 -17.15 7.08
CA ARG A 203 13.74 -16.05 6.41
C ARG A 203 12.93 -14.76 6.31
N TRP A 204 11.60 -14.87 6.18
CA TRP A 204 10.72 -13.71 6.05
C TRP A 204 10.60 -12.89 7.33
N ARG A 205 10.70 -13.54 8.50
CA ARG A 205 10.78 -12.86 9.80
C ARG A 205 11.99 -11.93 9.86
N VAL A 206 13.15 -12.48 9.51
CA VAL A 206 14.42 -11.73 9.51
C VAL A 206 14.38 -10.62 8.46
N ALA A 207 13.90 -10.92 7.25
CA ALA A 207 13.75 -9.94 6.19
C ALA A 207 12.84 -8.78 6.59
N GLY A 208 11.71 -9.05 7.27
CA GLY A 208 10.81 -8.01 7.76
C GLY A 208 11.48 -7.09 8.79
N GLY A 209 12.23 -7.66 9.74
CA GLY A 209 12.98 -6.88 10.73
C GLY A 209 14.07 -6.01 10.09
N LEU A 210 14.84 -6.57 9.16
CA LEU A 210 15.88 -5.83 8.43
C LEU A 210 15.30 -4.74 7.53
N ALA A 211 14.21 -5.01 6.81
CA ALA A 211 13.54 -4.03 5.95
C ALA A 211 12.96 -2.88 6.78
N ALA A 212 12.33 -3.16 7.92
CA ALA A 212 11.83 -2.14 8.84
C ALA A 212 12.98 -1.27 9.38
N ALA A 213 14.07 -1.90 9.85
CA ALA A 213 15.23 -1.17 10.36
C ALA A 213 15.87 -0.29 9.30
N ALA A 214 16.05 -0.81 8.08
CA ALA A 214 16.61 -0.05 6.96
C ALA A 214 15.72 1.15 6.57
N ALA A 215 14.40 0.96 6.55
CA ALA A 215 13.44 2.03 6.26
C ALA A 215 13.43 3.11 7.36
N VAL A 216 13.43 2.72 8.64
CA VAL A 216 13.48 3.67 9.77
C VAL A 216 14.79 4.45 9.78
N ALA A 217 15.92 3.77 9.58
CA ALA A 217 17.23 4.42 9.49
C ALA A 217 17.27 5.43 8.33
N LEU A 218 16.73 5.06 7.17
CA LEU A 218 16.63 5.96 6.03
C LEU A 218 15.72 7.16 6.32
N VAL A 219 14.54 6.96 6.91
CA VAL A 219 13.63 8.05 7.33
C VAL A 219 14.32 9.00 8.31
N ALA A 220 15.14 8.47 9.23
CA ALA A 220 15.91 9.27 10.16
C ALA A 220 16.97 10.14 9.44
N VAL A 221 17.68 9.55 8.48
CA VAL A 221 18.65 10.27 7.63
C VAL A 221 17.97 11.36 6.80
N LEU A 222 16.80 11.08 6.23
CA LEU A 222 16.03 12.06 5.45
C LEU A 222 15.43 13.19 6.31
N GLN A 223 15.44 13.06 7.65
CA GLN A 223 14.96 14.05 8.61
C GLN A 223 13.51 14.54 8.36
N SER A 224 12.63 13.73 7.77
CA SER A 224 11.26 14.18 7.47
C SER A 224 10.43 14.35 8.75
N ARG A 225 10.05 15.58 9.08
CA ARG A 225 9.24 15.89 10.29
C ARG A 225 7.87 15.23 10.24
N ALA A 226 7.23 15.22 9.07
CA ALA A 226 5.94 14.58 8.87
C ALA A 226 6.01 13.06 9.10
N ALA A 227 7.10 12.42 8.64
CA ALA A 227 7.34 10.99 8.86
C ALA A 227 7.45 10.64 10.35
N TRP A 228 8.16 11.46 11.13
CA TRP A 228 8.25 11.27 12.58
C TRP A 228 6.92 11.46 13.31
N LEU A 229 6.14 12.47 12.92
CA LEU A 229 4.80 12.67 13.48
C LEU A 229 3.89 11.48 13.17
N ALA A 230 3.93 10.96 11.94
CA ALA A 230 3.17 9.78 11.54
C ALA A 230 3.59 8.53 12.34
N LEU A 231 4.89 8.29 12.54
CA LEU A 231 5.39 7.20 13.38
C LEU A 231 4.94 7.36 14.84
N GLY A 232 5.04 8.57 15.40
CA GLY A 232 4.59 8.87 16.76
C GLY A 232 3.10 8.65 16.95
N ALA A 233 2.28 9.12 16.00
CA ALA A 233 0.84 8.91 16.01
C ALA A 233 0.47 7.42 15.87
N ALA A 234 1.15 6.67 14.99
CA ALA A 234 0.95 5.25 14.83
C ALA A 234 1.33 4.47 16.10
N ALA A 235 2.45 4.81 16.74
CA ALA A 235 2.87 4.21 18.00
C ALA A 235 1.89 4.53 19.14
N ALA A 236 1.43 5.78 19.25
CA ALA A 236 0.46 6.18 20.26
C ALA A 236 -0.90 5.49 20.06
N GLY A 237 -1.40 5.42 18.82
CA GLY A 237 -2.63 4.71 18.48
C GLY A 237 -2.53 3.21 18.76
N GLY A 238 -1.40 2.59 18.39
CA GLY A 238 -1.12 1.18 18.70
C GLY A 238 -1.08 0.91 20.21
N ALA A 239 -0.39 1.77 20.97
CA ALA A 239 -0.35 1.66 22.43
C ALA A 239 -1.74 1.85 23.06
N ALA A 240 -2.53 2.81 22.59
CA ALA A 240 -3.88 3.04 23.08
C ALA A 240 -4.80 1.84 22.82
N LEU A 241 -4.71 1.22 21.64
CA LEU A 241 -5.44 -0.01 21.32
C LEU A 241 -4.99 -1.17 22.20
N LEU A 242 -3.68 -1.37 22.37
CA LEU A 242 -3.15 -2.41 23.23
C LEU A 242 -3.59 -2.23 24.69
N LEU A 243 -3.58 -1.00 25.21
CA LEU A 243 -4.03 -0.70 26.58
C LEU A 243 -5.55 -0.83 26.74
N GLY A 244 -6.33 -0.41 25.74
CA GLY A 244 -7.79 -0.46 25.76
C GLY A 244 -8.35 -1.88 25.62
N ASP A 245 -7.74 -2.69 24.75
CA ASP A 245 -8.14 -4.08 24.51
C ASP A 245 -7.28 -5.12 25.24
N TRP A 246 -6.33 -4.69 26.10
CA TRP A 246 -5.48 -5.57 26.92
C TRP A 246 -6.28 -6.68 27.61
N ARG A 247 -7.45 -6.33 28.18
CA ARG A 247 -8.32 -7.28 28.89
C ARG A 247 -9.01 -8.29 27.96
N ARG A 248 -9.17 -7.98 26.67
CA ARG A 248 -9.78 -8.88 25.66
C ARG A 248 -8.76 -9.74 24.94
N LEU A 249 -7.47 -9.40 25.02
CA LEU A 249 -6.39 -10.13 24.35
C LEU A 249 -5.96 -11.40 25.11
N GLY A 250 -6.54 -11.70 26.28
CA GLY A 250 -6.31 -12.95 26.99
C GLY A 250 -4.85 -13.19 27.40
N VAL A 251 -4.07 -12.11 27.49
CA VAL A 251 -2.70 -12.16 28.03
C VAL A 251 -2.84 -12.26 29.55
N PRO A 252 -2.32 -13.32 30.19
CA PRO A 252 -2.44 -13.53 31.64
C PRO A 252 -1.77 -12.42 32.46
#